data_AF-A0A2I8A6X4-F1
#
_entry.id   AF-A0A2I8A6X4-F1
#
_cell.length_a   1.000
_cell.length_b   1.000
_cell.length_c   1.000
_cell.angle_alpha   90.00
_cell.angle_beta   90.00
_cell.angle_gamma   90.00
#
_symmetry.space_group_name_H-M   'P 1'
#
loop_
_entity.id
_entity.type
_entity.pdbx_description
1 polymer ?
#
loop_
_entity_poly.entity_id
_entity_poly.type
_entity_poly.pdbx_seq_one_letter_code
_entity_poly.pdbx_strand_id
1 'polypeptide(L)'
;MIANDLSKFVSYCKKIQPQTHEDIKQFFEGVIVFPYDKELLLQAYLFLNIRDLFPSCYELLLFEKSPIADYTDLGKCDFVYLTFQGNLFLIETKFIDTEATGATERKRRNKHRNKVFEQVITLKSRFSQYWSIHPEQLECGVFTTDPEVDWRGDSANVLTKSISIDSLEKWRRSYKRIYQ
;
A
#
# COMPACT_ATOMS: atom_id res chain seq x y z
N MET A 1 17.72 -4.65 22.68
CA MET A 1 17.36 -3.23 22.40
C MET A 1 16.49 -3.04 21.14
N ILE A 2 15.99 -4.12 20.49
CA ILE A 2 15.27 -4.07 19.20
C ILE A 2 13.85 -3.47 19.28
N ALA A 3 13.16 -3.61 20.42
CA ALA A 3 11.80 -3.08 20.58
C ALA A 3 11.71 -1.54 20.61
N ASN A 4 12.84 -0.83 20.78
CA ASN A 4 12.84 0.60 21.04
C ASN A 4 12.68 1.44 19.77
N ASP A 5 13.27 1.04 18.64
CA ASP A 5 13.26 1.88 17.44
C ASP A 5 11.98 1.72 16.61
N LEU A 6 11.46 0.50 16.54
CA LEU A 6 10.12 0.27 15.99
C LEU A 6 9.04 0.99 16.79
N SER A 7 9.07 0.92 18.12
CA SER A 7 8.07 1.61 18.96
C SER A 7 8.17 3.13 18.85
N LYS A 8 9.37 3.70 18.67
CA LYS A 8 9.54 5.11 18.32
C LYS A 8 8.87 5.45 17.00
N PHE A 9 9.07 4.64 15.95
CA PHE A 9 8.43 4.86 14.66
C PHE A 9 6.89 4.79 14.74
N VAL A 10 6.35 3.77 15.42
CA VAL A 10 4.90 3.64 15.65
C VAL A 10 4.36 4.86 16.40
N SER A 11 5.07 5.32 17.43
CA SER A 11 4.70 6.52 18.19
C SER A 11 4.75 7.79 17.33
N TYR A 12 5.71 7.87 16.42
CA TYR A 12 5.79 8.95 15.43
C TYR A 12 4.60 8.93 14.47
N CYS A 13 4.23 7.76 13.95
CA CYS A 13 3.07 7.59 13.05
C CYS A 13 1.79 8.11 13.69
N LYS A 14 1.55 7.76 14.97
CA LYS A 14 0.37 8.21 15.72
C LYS A 14 0.29 9.74 15.89
N LYS A 15 1.41 10.45 15.80
CA LYS A 15 1.44 11.92 15.82
C LYS A 15 1.09 12.51 14.45
N ILE A 16 1.59 11.91 13.37
CA ILE A 16 1.44 12.48 12.02
C ILE A 16 0.18 12.00 11.29
N GLN A 17 -0.37 10.85 11.68
CA GLN A 17 -1.64 10.27 11.24
C GLN A 17 -2.55 10.11 12.48
N PRO A 18 -3.08 11.21 13.05
CA PRO A 18 -3.93 11.14 14.24
C PRO A 18 -5.33 10.59 13.96
N GLN A 19 -5.71 10.43 12.68
CA GLN A 19 -6.99 9.89 12.27
C GLN A 19 -7.17 8.47 12.80
N THR A 20 -8.36 8.18 13.32
CA THR A 20 -8.70 6.82 13.74
C THR A 20 -8.91 5.92 12.52
N HIS A 21 -8.94 4.61 12.75
CA HIS A 21 -9.29 3.65 11.71
C HIS A 21 -10.68 3.95 11.09
N GLU A 22 -11.65 4.36 11.90
CA GLU A 22 -13.00 4.67 11.43
C GLU A 22 -13.02 5.96 10.58
N ASP A 23 -12.23 6.99 10.93
CA ASP A 23 -12.10 8.20 10.11
C ASP A 23 -11.53 7.86 8.73
N ILE A 24 -10.49 7.04 8.69
CA ILE A 24 -9.85 6.61 7.43
C ILE A 24 -10.81 5.72 6.62
N LYS A 25 -11.55 4.85 7.29
CA LYS A 25 -12.58 4.02 6.65
C LYS A 25 -13.66 4.89 6.01
N GLN A 26 -14.19 5.88 6.72
CA GLN A 26 -15.20 6.80 6.18
C GLN A 26 -14.67 7.58 4.97
N PHE A 27 -13.39 7.98 4.99
CA PHE A 27 -12.73 8.57 3.83
C PHE A 27 -12.76 7.64 2.61
N PHE A 28 -12.32 6.39 2.75
CA PHE A 28 -12.33 5.43 1.64
C PHE A 28 -13.74 5.03 1.18
N GLU A 29 -14.71 4.97 2.09
CA GLU A 29 -16.12 4.82 1.71
C GLU A 29 -16.61 5.99 0.86
N GLY A 30 -16.17 7.21 1.15
CA GLY A 30 -16.42 8.38 0.30
C GLY A 30 -15.83 8.23 -1.10
N VAL A 31 -14.61 7.69 -1.20
CA VAL A 31 -13.94 7.42 -2.49
C VAL A 31 -14.72 6.42 -3.34
N ILE A 32 -15.30 5.37 -2.73
CA ILE A 32 -16.12 4.39 -3.46
C ILE A 32 -17.32 5.07 -4.15
N VAL A 33 -17.99 5.98 -3.44
CA VAL A 33 -19.15 6.72 -3.94
C VAL A 33 -18.74 7.66 -5.06
N PHE A 34 -17.58 8.33 -4.92
CA PHE A 34 -17.07 9.28 -5.90
C PHE A 34 -15.57 9.06 -6.21
N PRO A 35 -15.24 8.11 -7.11
CA PRO A 35 -13.85 7.78 -7.42
C PRO A 35 -13.27 8.80 -8.41
N TYR A 36 -12.74 9.91 -7.89
CA TYR A 36 -12.09 10.93 -8.72
C TYR A 36 -10.70 10.52 -9.22
N ASP A 37 -10.10 9.48 -8.62
CA ASP A 37 -8.81 8.92 -9.00
C ASP A 37 -8.87 7.37 -8.94
N LYS A 38 -8.37 6.73 -9.99
CA LYS A 38 -8.31 5.26 -10.10
C LYS A 38 -7.33 4.65 -9.11
N GLU A 39 -6.24 5.35 -8.81
CA GLU A 39 -5.26 4.92 -7.81
C GLU A 39 -5.91 4.90 -6.43
N LEU A 40 -6.61 5.98 -6.07
CA LEU A 40 -7.31 6.07 -4.79
C LEU A 40 -8.44 5.04 -4.66
N LEU A 41 -9.14 4.70 -5.74
CA LEU A 41 -10.12 3.61 -5.73
C LEU A 41 -9.46 2.25 -5.46
N LEU A 42 -8.28 1.99 -6.03
CA LEU A 42 -7.50 0.78 -5.77
C LEU A 42 -7.05 0.73 -4.29
N GLN A 43 -6.60 1.86 -3.75
CA GLN A 43 -6.24 2.00 -2.35
C GLN A 43 -7.44 1.80 -1.40
N ALA A 44 -8.62 2.28 -1.78
CA ALA A 44 -9.86 2.02 -1.04
C ALA A 44 -10.20 0.53 -0.99
N TYR A 45 -10.05 -0.17 -2.12
CA TYR A 45 -10.22 -1.62 -2.17
C TYR A 45 -9.22 -2.33 -1.25
N LEU A 46 -7.95 -1.96 -1.32
CA LEU A 46 -6.90 -2.54 -0.47
C LEU A 46 -7.25 -2.37 1.00
N PHE A 47 -7.55 -1.14 1.44
CA PHE A 47 -7.83 -0.84 2.84
C PHE A 47 -9.02 -1.65 3.37
N LEU A 48 -10.12 -1.69 2.62
CA LEU A 48 -11.36 -2.35 3.06
C LEU A 48 -11.30 -3.87 3.00
N ASN A 49 -10.35 -4.44 2.26
CA ASN A 49 -10.15 -5.89 2.12
C ASN A 49 -8.77 -6.34 2.63
N ILE A 50 -8.10 -5.52 3.46
CA ILE A 50 -6.69 -5.73 3.81
C ILE A 50 -6.45 -7.09 4.46
N ARG A 51 -7.38 -7.58 5.29
CA ARG A 51 -7.23 -8.86 5.99
C ARG A 51 -7.35 -10.07 5.06
N ASP A 52 -8.10 -9.96 3.97
CA ASP A 52 -8.23 -11.02 2.98
C ASP A 52 -7.03 -11.05 2.04
N LEU A 53 -6.51 -9.87 1.70
CA LEU A 53 -5.36 -9.70 0.81
C LEU A 53 -4.03 -9.97 1.51
N PHE A 54 -3.85 -9.42 2.71
CA PHE A 54 -2.64 -9.46 3.52
C PHE A 54 -3.00 -9.78 4.99
N PRO A 55 -3.23 -11.06 5.33
CA PRO A 55 -3.74 -11.45 6.64
C PRO A 55 -2.86 -11.11 7.85
N SER A 56 -1.57 -10.81 7.64
CA SER A 56 -0.67 -10.38 8.71
C SER A 56 -0.89 -8.92 9.14
N CYS A 57 -1.55 -8.10 8.33
CA CYS A 57 -1.81 -6.69 8.62
C CYS A 57 -2.77 -6.54 9.82
N TYR A 58 -2.32 -5.82 10.84
CA TYR A 58 -3.07 -5.61 12.08
C TYR A 58 -3.58 -4.16 12.22
N GLU A 59 -2.67 -3.18 12.23
CA GLU A 59 -2.99 -1.76 12.46
C GLU A 59 -2.41 -0.92 11.32
N LEU A 60 -3.24 -0.08 10.69
CA LEU A 60 -2.76 0.92 9.74
C LEU A 60 -2.05 2.04 10.50
N LEU A 61 -0.78 2.28 10.21
CA LEU A 61 0.02 3.33 10.82
C LEU A 61 0.07 4.60 9.98
N LEU A 62 0.28 4.46 8.66
CA LEU A 62 0.36 5.58 7.72
C LEU A 62 -0.37 5.25 6.42
N PHE A 63 -1.00 6.28 5.85
CA PHE A 63 -1.58 6.25 4.51
C PHE A 63 -1.24 7.54 3.77
N GLU A 64 -0.70 7.45 2.54
CA GLU A 64 -0.36 8.59 1.66
C GLU A 64 0.51 9.67 2.33
N LYS A 65 1.41 9.22 3.23
CA LYS A 65 2.29 10.11 4.02
C LYS A 65 3.75 9.79 3.82
N SER A 66 4.57 10.84 3.89
CA SER A 66 6.01 10.67 4.04
C SER A 66 6.26 9.99 5.39
N PRO A 67 7.07 8.92 5.42
CA PRO A 67 7.46 8.27 6.66
C PRO A 67 8.44 9.10 7.49
N ILE A 68 8.94 10.21 6.92
CA ILE A 68 9.94 11.09 7.54
C ILE A 68 9.53 12.55 7.25
N ALA A 69 9.19 13.30 8.30
CA ALA A 69 8.55 14.62 8.20
C ALA A 69 9.35 15.65 7.39
N ASP A 70 10.68 15.61 7.48
CA ASP A 70 11.55 16.67 6.92
C ASP A 70 12.10 16.36 5.52
N TYR A 71 11.73 15.21 4.95
CA TYR A 71 12.30 14.70 3.71
C TYR A 71 11.21 14.29 2.71
N THR A 72 10.61 15.29 2.06
CA THR A 72 9.56 15.07 1.04
C THR A 72 10.10 14.46 -0.25
N ASP A 73 11.40 14.59 -0.49
CA ASP A 73 12.16 13.96 -1.58
C ASP A 73 12.28 12.44 -1.41
N LEU A 74 12.09 11.93 -0.20
CA LEU A 74 12.09 10.49 0.11
C LEU A 74 10.78 9.78 -0.22
N GLY A 75 9.82 10.50 -0.83
CA GLY A 75 8.57 9.93 -1.32
C GLY A 75 7.57 9.62 -0.20
N LYS A 76 6.32 9.48 -0.60
CA LYS A 76 5.24 9.02 0.28
C LYS A 76 5.19 7.50 0.23
N CYS A 77 4.77 6.90 1.33
CA CYS A 77 4.29 5.52 1.32
C CYS A 77 2.80 5.55 1.01
N ASP A 78 2.33 4.59 0.22
CA ASP A 78 0.90 4.41 0.06
C ASP A 78 0.30 3.87 1.36
N PHE A 79 0.79 2.74 1.88
CA PHE A 79 0.36 2.20 3.17
C PHE A 79 1.53 1.65 4.00
N VAL A 80 1.45 1.87 5.31
CA VAL A 80 2.34 1.24 6.30
C VAL A 80 1.48 0.60 7.38
N TYR A 81 1.58 -0.72 7.53
CA TYR A 81 0.88 -1.48 8.56
C TYR A 81 1.84 -2.00 9.62
N LEU A 82 1.37 -2.09 10.86
CA LEU A 82 1.94 -2.98 11.87
C LEU A 82 1.37 -4.39 11.66
N THR A 83 2.22 -5.42 11.70
CA THR A 83 1.78 -6.81 11.63
C THR A 83 1.55 -7.41 13.02
N PHE A 84 0.81 -8.52 13.11
CA PHE A 84 0.62 -9.25 14.38
C PHE A 84 1.93 -9.74 15.01
N GLN A 85 2.97 -9.94 14.19
CA GLN A 85 4.30 -10.34 14.61
C GLN A 85 5.14 -9.16 15.12
N GLY A 86 4.62 -7.93 15.04
CA GLY A 86 5.36 -6.73 15.41
C GLY A 86 6.40 -6.33 14.37
N ASN A 87 6.15 -6.59 13.09
CA ASN A 87 6.93 -6.05 11.97
C ASN A 87 6.18 -4.89 11.31
N LEU A 88 6.88 -4.12 10.49
CA LEU A 88 6.24 -3.17 9.57
C LEU A 88 6.02 -3.84 8.22
N PHE A 89 4.85 -3.59 7.64
CA PHE A 89 4.52 -4.01 6.30
C PHE A 89 4.31 -2.76 5.43
N LEU A 90 5.24 -2.54 4.52
CA LEU A 90 5.25 -1.43 3.57
C LEU A 90 4.54 -1.89 2.30
N ILE A 91 3.44 -1.26 1.94
CA ILE A 91 2.66 -1.64 0.75
C ILE A 91 2.60 -0.45 -0.20
N GLU A 92 3.05 -0.68 -1.43
CA GLU A 92 2.90 0.26 -2.54
C GLU A 92 1.78 -0.22 -3.48
N THR A 93 0.99 0.72 -3.97
CA THR A 93 -0.11 0.47 -4.89
C THR A 93 0.21 1.02 -6.28
N LYS A 94 -0.32 0.36 -7.30
CA LYS A 94 -0.25 0.86 -8.66
C LYS A 94 -1.45 0.46 -9.49
N PHE A 95 -2.23 1.44 -9.93
CA PHE A 95 -3.20 1.24 -11.00
C PHE A 95 -2.45 1.13 -12.32
N ILE A 96 -2.58 -0.04 -12.94
CA ILE A 96 -1.96 -0.37 -14.23
C ILE A 96 -3.09 -0.65 -15.21
N ASP A 97 -3.22 0.20 -16.22
CA ASP A 97 -4.23 0.09 -17.25
C ASP A 97 -3.93 -1.12 -18.17
N THR A 98 -4.55 -2.25 -17.84
CA THR A 98 -4.45 -3.52 -18.57
C THR A 98 -5.39 -3.59 -19.78
N GLU A 99 -6.36 -2.69 -19.89
CA GLU A 99 -7.31 -2.62 -20.99
C GLU A 99 -6.75 -1.86 -22.20
N ALA A 100 -5.87 -0.87 -21.96
CA ALA A 100 -5.21 -0.14 -23.04
C ALA A 100 -4.30 -1.05 -23.89
N THR A 101 -4.45 -1.02 -25.21
CA THR A 101 -3.70 -1.90 -26.14
C THR A 101 -2.65 -1.16 -26.95
N GLY A 102 -1.70 -1.88 -27.55
CA GLY A 102 -0.65 -1.30 -28.40
C GLY A 102 0.76 -1.33 -27.78
N ALA A 103 1.77 -1.09 -28.61
CA ALA A 103 3.18 -1.21 -28.21
C ALA A 103 3.60 -0.19 -27.15
N THR A 104 3.12 1.05 -27.28
CA THR A 104 3.35 2.13 -26.28
C THR A 104 2.76 1.77 -24.94
N GLU A 105 1.53 1.25 -24.93
CA GLU A 105 0.81 0.85 -23.72
C GLU A 105 1.49 -0.33 -23.03
N ARG A 106 1.96 -1.30 -23.80
CA ARG A 106 2.78 -2.41 -23.28
C ARG A 106 4.06 -1.92 -22.61
N LYS A 107 4.77 -0.96 -23.22
CA LYS A 107 5.97 -0.35 -22.62
C LYS A 107 5.63 0.41 -21.34
N ARG A 108 4.52 1.16 -21.34
CA ARG A 108 4.02 1.91 -20.18
C ARG A 108 3.70 0.97 -19.01
N ARG A 109 2.96 -0.12 -19.25
CA ARG A 109 2.68 -1.14 -18.23
C ARG A 109 3.96 -1.75 -17.66
N ASN A 110 4.89 -2.17 -18.49
CA ASN A 110 6.17 -2.72 -18.03
C ASN A 110 6.93 -1.72 -17.15
N LYS A 111 6.93 -0.43 -17.51
CA LYS A 111 7.51 0.63 -16.69
C LYS A 111 6.80 0.75 -15.34
N HIS A 112 5.47 0.76 -15.32
CA HIS A 112 4.70 0.85 -14.07
C HIS A 112 4.94 -0.36 -13.16
N ARG A 113 4.98 -1.57 -13.73
CA ARG A 113 5.32 -2.81 -13.01
C ARG A 113 6.70 -2.70 -12.38
N ASN A 114 7.74 -2.29 -13.12
CA ASN A 114 9.08 -2.11 -12.53
C ASN A 114 9.07 -1.04 -11.42
N LYS A 115 8.45 0.10 -11.70
CA LYS A 115 8.49 1.27 -10.83
C LYS A 115 7.89 0.97 -9.44
N VAL A 116 6.78 0.24 -9.36
CA VAL A 116 6.15 -0.05 -8.05
C VAL A 116 7.05 -0.93 -7.17
N PHE A 117 7.77 -1.90 -7.74
CA PHE A 117 8.76 -2.68 -6.98
C PHE A 117 9.97 -1.84 -6.57
N GLU A 118 10.49 -1.01 -7.48
CA GLU A 118 11.58 -0.08 -7.16
C GLU A 118 11.20 0.86 -6.01
N GLN A 119 9.96 1.36 -6.00
CA GLN A 119 9.42 2.20 -4.93
C GLN A 119 9.43 1.47 -3.58
N VAL A 120 8.82 0.28 -3.48
CA VAL A 120 8.72 -0.42 -2.20
C VAL A 120 10.08 -0.87 -1.65
N ILE A 121 11.00 -1.31 -2.52
CA ILE A 121 12.36 -1.71 -2.15
C ILE A 121 13.17 -0.50 -1.67
N THR A 122 13.06 0.63 -2.37
CA THR A 122 13.69 1.88 -1.97
C THR A 122 13.15 2.35 -0.62
N LEU A 123 11.83 2.22 -0.42
CA LEU A 123 11.17 2.58 0.81
C LEU A 123 11.67 1.74 1.99
N LYS A 124 11.73 0.41 1.84
CA LYS A 124 12.33 -0.49 2.83
C LYS A 124 13.75 -0.09 3.20
N SER A 125 14.58 0.21 2.20
CA SER A 125 15.97 0.63 2.43
C SER A 125 16.03 1.94 3.24
N ARG A 126 15.17 2.91 2.91
CA ARG A 126 15.06 4.18 3.64
C ARG A 126 14.58 3.98 5.07
N PHE A 127 13.55 3.16 5.29
CA PHE A 127 13.08 2.84 6.64
C PHE A 127 14.19 2.26 7.50
N SER A 128 14.95 1.32 6.94
CA SER A 128 16.06 0.71 7.65
C SER A 128 17.15 1.72 8.02
N GLN A 129 17.50 2.62 7.10
CA GLN A 129 18.53 3.64 7.31
C GLN A 129 18.09 4.73 8.31
N TYR A 130 16.91 5.30 8.13
CA TYR A 130 16.47 6.47 8.90
C TYR A 130 15.95 6.11 10.28
N TRP A 131 15.20 5.01 10.38
CA TRP A 131 14.61 4.56 11.65
C TRP A 131 15.47 3.51 12.35
N SER A 132 16.60 3.11 11.77
CA SER A 132 17.46 2.03 12.29
C SER A 132 16.70 0.71 12.50
N ILE A 133 15.66 0.46 11.70
CA ILE A 133 14.85 -0.76 11.78
C ILE A 133 15.55 -1.86 10.98
N HIS A 134 15.66 -3.04 11.56
CA HIS A 134 16.28 -4.18 10.88
C HIS A 134 15.47 -4.58 9.62
N PRO A 135 16.13 -4.84 8.46
CA PRO A 135 15.44 -5.24 7.23
C PRO A 135 14.52 -6.46 7.37
N GLU A 136 14.80 -7.35 8.33
CA GLU A 136 14.00 -8.53 8.66
C GLU A 136 12.66 -8.17 9.33
N GLN A 137 12.57 -6.97 9.93
CA GLN A 137 11.34 -6.43 10.50
C GLN A 137 10.55 -5.57 9.50
N LEU A 138 10.99 -5.52 8.24
CA LEU A 138 10.38 -4.76 7.16
C LEU A 138 9.89 -5.72 6.07
N GLU A 139 8.59 -5.98 6.06
CA GLU A 139 7.90 -6.71 5.01
C GLU A 139 7.51 -5.75 3.87
N CYS A 140 7.52 -6.24 2.63
CA CYS A 140 7.21 -5.44 1.44
C CYS A 140 6.06 -6.05 0.66
N GLY A 141 5.16 -5.19 0.20
CA GLY A 141 3.94 -5.58 -0.48
C GLY A 141 3.71 -4.70 -1.71
N VAL A 142 3.18 -5.31 -2.76
CA VAL A 142 2.72 -4.61 -3.95
C VAL A 142 1.29 -5.03 -4.25
N PHE A 143 0.41 -4.04 -4.43
CA PHE A 143 -0.98 -4.27 -4.81
C PHE A 143 -1.34 -3.51 -6.09
N THR A 144 -1.76 -4.22 -7.13
CA THR A 144 -1.99 -3.59 -8.45
C THR A 144 -3.26 -4.09 -9.13
N THR A 145 -3.59 -3.48 -10.28
CA THR A 145 -4.63 -4.00 -11.17
C THR A 145 -4.16 -5.00 -12.22
N ASP A 146 -2.89 -5.42 -12.15
CA ASP A 146 -2.23 -6.22 -13.16
C ASP A 146 -1.63 -7.50 -12.57
N PRO A 147 -2.18 -8.69 -12.84
CA PRO A 147 -1.70 -9.94 -12.26
C PRO A 147 -0.30 -10.33 -12.76
N GLU A 148 0.22 -9.71 -13.82
CA GLU A 148 1.60 -9.96 -14.27
C GLU A 148 2.67 -9.43 -13.29
N VAL A 149 2.30 -8.82 -12.16
CA VAL A 149 3.27 -8.50 -11.09
C VAL A 149 3.64 -9.73 -10.24
N ASP A 150 2.81 -10.78 -10.24
CA ASP A 150 2.94 -11.88 -9.28
C ASP A 150 4.28 -12.63 -9.43
N TRP A 151 4.68 -12.98 -10.65
CA TRP A 151 5.95 -13.67 -10.92
C TRP A 151 7.21 -12.86 -10.53
N ARG A 152 7.07 -11.54 -10.37
CA ARG A 152 8.19 -10.65 -10.01
C ARG A 152 8.42 -10.58 -8.52
N GLY A 153 7.34 -10.68 -7.73
CA GLY A 153 7.40 -10.64 -6.26
C GLY A 153 8.29 -11.73 -5.68
N ASP A 154 8.20 -12.94 -6.23
CA ASP A 154 8.98 -14.11 -5.79
C ASP A 154 10.50 -13.88 -5.86
N SER A 155 10.97 -13.12 -6.85
CA SER A 155 12.40 -12.82 -7.02
C SER A 155 12.92 -11.74 -6.07
N ALA A 156 12.03 -10.88 -5.55
CA ALA A 156 12.38 -9.69 -4.78
C ALA A 156 12.03 -9.81 -3.28
N ASN A 157 11.48 -10.94 -2.84
CA ASN A 157 10.93 -11.12 -1.49
C ASN A 157 9.86 -10.06 -1.15
N VAL A 158 8.97 -9.80 -2.12
CA VAL A 158 7.88 -8.85 -2.02
C VAL A 158 6.57 -9.61 -2.22
N LEU A 159 5.64 -9.49 -1.28
CA LEU A 159 4.33 -10.11 -1.39
C LEU A 159 3.47 -9.35 -2.40
N THR A 160 2.92 -10.05 -3.37
CA THR A 160 2.13 -9.47 -4.45
C THR A 160 0.67 -9.91 -4.34
N LYS A 161 -0.22 -8.96 -4.59
CA LYS A 161 -1.65 -9.19 -4.77
C LYS A 161 -2.14 -8.33 -5.93
N SER A 162 -3.21 -8.76 -6.58
CA SER A 162 -3.83 -7.98 -7.64
C SER A 162 -5.34 -8.13 -7.66
N ILE A 163 -6.01 -7.16 -8.28
CA ILE A 163 -7.44 -7.22 -8.62
C ILE A 163 -7.64 -6.76 -10.06
N SER A 164 -8.41 -7.47 -10.88
CA SER A 164 -8.69 -6.99 -12.23
C SER A 164 -9.50 -5.67 -12.22
N ILE A 165 -9.34 -4.82 -13.23
CA ILE A 165 -10.09 -3.55 -13.35
C ILE A 165 -11.61 -3.81 -13.31
N ASP A 166 -12.08 -4.85 -14.01
CA ASP A 166 -13.49 -5.26 -14.00
C ASP A 166 -13.95 -5.72 -12.61
N SER A 167 -13.15 -6.52 -11.90
CA SER A 167 -13.46 -6.93 -10.53
C SER A 167 -13.51 -5.75 -9.56
N LEU A 168 -12.60 -4.78 -9.71
CA LEU A 168 -12.58 -3.56 -8.89
C LEU A 168 -13.85 -2.72 -9.11
N GLU A 169 -14.26 -2.54 -10.36
CA GLU A 169 -15.50 -1.82 -10.68
C GLU A 169 -16.76 -2.57 -10.23
N LYS A 170 -16.80 -3.89 -10.38
CA LYS A 170 -17.90 -4.73 -9.87
C LYS A 170 -18.02 -4.60 -8.36
N TRP A 171 -16.90 -4.72 -7.65
CA TRP A 171 -16.85 -4.51 -6.20
C TRP A 171 -17.40 -3.14 -5.83
N ARG A 172 -16.89 -2.06 -6.46
CA ARG A 172 -17.32 -0.68 -6.21
C ARG A 172 -18.82 -0.50 -6.38
N ARG A 173 -19.39 -1.00 -7.48
CA ARG A 173 -20.84 -0.91 -7.78
C ARG A 173 -21.70 -1.74 -6.83
N SER A 174 -21.15 -2.85 -6.33
CA SER A 174 -21.84 -3.73 -5.38
C SER A 174 -21.72 -3.29 -3.93
N TYR A 175 -20.82 -2.35 -3.62
CA TYR A 175 -20.55 -1.90 -2.28
C TYR A 175 -21.79 -1.22 -1.69
N LYS A 176 -22.48 -1.93 -0.80
CA LYS A 176 -23.53 -1.37 0.03
C LYS A 176 -22.88 -0.91 1.32
N ARG A 177 -22.97 0.37 1.62
CA ARG A 177 -22.58 0.90 2.93
C ARG A 177 -23.41 0.16 3.98
N ILE A 178 -22.78 -0.73 4.74
CA ILE A 178 -23.43 -1.37 5.87
C ILE A 178 -23.52 -0.27 6.92
N TYR A 179 -24.66 0.41 6.99
CA TYR A 179 -25.02 1.19 8.16
C TYR A 179 -25.20 0.19 9.31
N GLN A 180 -24.22 0.13 10.21
CA GLN A 180 -24.36 -0.42 11.56
C GLN A 180 -24.01 0.67 12.54
#